data_AF-A0A3B3ZH74-F1
#
_entry.id   AF-A0A3B3ZH74-F1
#
_cell.length_a   1.000
_cell.length_b   1.000
_cell.length_c   1.000
_cell.angle_alpha   90.00
_cell.angle_beta   90.00
_cell.angle_gamma   90.00
#
_symmetry.space_group_name_H-M   'P 1'
#
loop_
_entity.id
_entity.type
_entity.pdbx_description
1 polymer ?
#
loop_
_entity_poly.entity_id
_entity_poly.type
_entity_poly.pdbx_seq_one_letter_code
_entity_poly.pdbx_strand_id
1 'polypeptide(L)'
;DSDCEGNLKCCPKKPGLCPSPSDYGICDHACSSDQDCKGDDKCCPTTCGTICEPPTKQGLCPSPGAAGICVTTCKSDEDCKGDDKCCSNGCGQTCQPPVTKTKPGSCPHPIPHFKTCKKACSDDSQCPKNLKCCYSGCGLQCVPPAHGNSQKG
;
A
#
# COMPACT_ATOMS: atom_id res chain seq x y z
N ASP A 1 4.63 -11.57 -5.86
CA ASP A 1 4.98 -12.74 -5.04
C ASP A 1 5.99 -13.62 -5.77
N SER A 2 7.27 -13.28 -5.72
CA SER A 2 8.31 -13.90 -6.57
C SER A 2 9.42 -14.63 -5.79
N ASP A 3 9.21 -14.94 -4.50
CA ASP A 3 10.24 -15.59 -3.67
C ASP A 3 9.84 -17.02 -3.28
N CYS A 4 9.62 -17.88 -4.28
CA CYS A 4 9.53 -19.33 -4.05
C CYS A 4 10.25 -20.09 -5.16
N GLU A 5 11.53 -20.40 -4.94
CA GLU A 5 12.27 -21.42 -5.69
C GLU A 5 12.48 -22.65 -4.79
N GLY A 6 12.09 -23.84 -5.27
CA GLY A 6 12.54 -25.14 -4.77
C GLY A 6 12.01 -25.60 -3.40
N ASN A 7 11.09 -26.58 -3.41
CA ASN A 7 10.67 -27.51 -2.33
C ASN A 7 10.50 -26.99 -0.87
N LEU A 8 10.47 -25.68 -0.66
CA LEU A 8 10.24 -25.04 0.62
C LEU A 8 8.80 -24.52 0.66
N LYS A 9 8.07 -24.81 1.75
CA LYS A 9 6.70 -24.33 1.94
C LYS A 9 6.69 -22.79 1.85
N CYS A 10 6.13 -22.24 0.79
CA CYS A 10 5.91 -20.80 0.65
C CYS A 10 5.12 -20.30 1.85
N CYS A 11 5.70 -19.39 2.63
CA CYS A 11 4.98 -18.75 3.73
C CYS A 11 3.98 -17.76 3.13
N PRO A 12 2.65 -17.96 3.33
CA PRO A 12 1.66 -17.05 2.79
C PRO A 12 1.87 -15.65 3.37
N LYS A 13 1.95 -14.64 2.50
CA LYS A 13 2.01 -13.23 2.90
C LYS A 13 0.61 -12.75 3.26
N LYS A 14 0.46 -12.10 4.41
CA LYS A 14 -0.80 -11.43 4.79
C LYS A 14 -1.00 -10.18 3.92
N PRO A 15 -2.25 -9.78 3.64
CA PRO A 15 -2.54 -8.55 2.89
C PRO A 15 -1.94 -7.30 3.56
N GLY A 16 -1.70 -6.26 2.76
CA GLY A 16 -1.17 -4.98 3.26
C GLY A 16 0.34 -4.82 3.12
N LEU A 17 0.81 -3.60 3.38
CA LEU A 17 2.22 -3.23 3.31
C LEU A 17 2.77 -3.00 4.72
N CYS A 18 4.06 -3.25 4.90
CA CYS A 18 4.73 -2.85 6.12
C CYS A 18 4.84 -1.33 6.21
N PRO A 19 4.76 -0.74 7.42
CA PRO A 19 5.11 0.65 7.62
C PRO A 19 6.57 0.89 7.22
N SER A 20 6.92 2.16 7.01
CA SER A 20 8.32 2.50 6.76
C SER A 20 9.17 2.01 7.92
N PRO A 21 10.37 1.43 7.67
CA PRO A 21 11.21 0.89 8.72
C PRO A 21 11.41 1.94 9.80
N SER A 22 10.86 1.67 10.97
CA SER A 22 11.02 2.58 12.10
C SER A 22 12.43 2.39 12.64
N ASP A 23 13.13 3.49 12.88
CA ASP A 23 14.51 3.50 13.41
C ASP A 23 14.53 3.21 14.92
N TYR A 24 13.63 2.34 15.38
CA TYR A 24 13.74 1.76 16.72
C TYR A 24 15.02 0.94 16.68
N GLY A 25 16.05 1.37 17.40
CA GLY A 25 17.34 0.66 17.57
C GLY A 25 17.21 -0.67 18.31
N ILE A 26 16.13 -1.40 18.08
CA ILE A 26 15.79 -2.71 18.62
C ILE A 26 16.12 -3.72 17.52
N CYS A 27 17.27 -4.36 17.69
CA CYS A 27 17.67 -5.49 16.87
C CYS A 27 17.09 -6.76 17.48
N ASP A 28 15.82 -7.03 17.18
CA ASP A 28 15.12 -8.24 17.60
C ASP A 28 14.55 -8.98 16.39
N HIS A 29 14.48 -10.29 16.48
CA HIS A 29 13.97 -11.19 15.43
C HIS A 29 12.68 -11.87 15.93
N ALA A 30 11.67 -11.07 16.22
CA ALA A 30 10.43 -11.52 16.84
C ALA A 30 9.56 -12.40 15.92
N CYS A 31 9.80 -12.36 14.60
CA CYS A 31 9.09 -13.16 13.61
C CYS A 31 10.00 -13.53 12.43
N SER A 32 9.67 -14.63 11.76
CA SER A 32 10.31 -15.06 10.50
C SER A 32 9.34 -14.94 9.31
N SER A 33 8.03 -14.96 9.57
CA SER A 33 6.99 -14.83 8.55
C SER A 33 5.73 -14.15 9.12
N ASP A 34 4.84 -13.66 8.24
CA ASP A 34 3.58 -13.04 8.65
C ASP A 34 2.71 -13.99 9.51
N GLN A 35 2.90 -15.31 9.38
CA GLN A 35 2.15 -16.32 10.13
C GLN A 35 2.56 -16.41 11.61
N ASP A 36 3.75 -15.91 11.96
CA ASP A 36 4.20 -15.85 13.36
C ASP A 36 3.48 -14.72 14.11
N CYS A 37 2.96 -13.75 13.38
CA CYS A 37 2.27 -12.59 13.90
C CYS A 37 0.76 -12.85 14.05
N LYS A 38 0.13 -12.23 15.05
CA LYS A 38 -1.31 -12.42 15.34
C LYS A 38 -2.17 -11.57 14.42
N GLY A 39 -3.43 -12.00 14.22
CA GLY A 39 -4.41 -11.22 13.44
C GLY A 39 -3.87 -10.87 12.05
N ASP A 40 -3.97 -9.59 11.69
CA ASP A 40 -3.50 -9.06 10.40
C ASP A 40 -2.05 -8.54 10.43
N ASP A 41 -1.37 -8.61 11.59
CA ASP A 41 0.00 -8.13 11.75
C ASP A 41 0.95 -8.86 10.81
N LYS A 42 1.86 -8.11 10.21
CA LYS A 42 2.85 -8.58 9.24
C LYS A 42 4.21 -8.66 9.89
N CYS A 43 5.05 -9.58 9.39
CA CYS A 43 6.43 -9.64 9.81
C CYS A 43 7.26 -8.65 9.00
N CYS A 44 7.55 -7.51 9.60
CA CYS A 44 8.13 -6.36 8.93
C CYS A 44 9.61 -6.20 9.27
N PRO A 45 10.47 -5.96 8.26
CA PRO A 45 11.88 -5.73 8.49
C PRO A 45 12.11 -4.37 9.14
N THR A 46 12.99 -4.33 10.13
CA THR A 46 13.54 -3.11 10.72
C THR A 46 14.97 -2.89 10.21
N THR A 47 15.67 -1.87 10.73
CA THR A 47 17.08 -1.59 10.40
C THR A 47 18.01 -2.78 10.67
N CYS A 48 17.69 -3.63 11.65
CA CYS A 48 18.55 -4.76 12.04
C CYS A 48 17.80 -6.03 12.48
N GLY A 49 16.50 -6.13 12.24
CA GLY A 49 15.68 -7.23 12.73
C GLY A 49 14.33 -7.37 12.01
N THR A 50 13.42 -8.11 12.64
CA THR A 50 12.05 -8.35 12.16
C THR A 50 11.08 -8.32 13.32
N ILE A 51 9.98 -7.57 13.16
CA ILE A 51 8.96 -7.40 14.19
C ILE A 51 7.55 -7.56 13.61
N CYS A 52 6.59 -7.91 14.45
CA CYS A 52 5.19 -7.94 14.08
C CYS A 52 4.59 -6.54 14.16
N GLU A 53 4.16 -6.00 13.04
CA GLU A 53 3.57 -4.67 12.93
C GLU A 53 2.23 -4.73 12.18
N PRO A 54 1.24 -3.92 12.58
CA PRO A 54 0.01 -3.79 11.81
C PRO A 54 0.31 -3.28 10.39
N PRO A 55 -0.43 -3.75 9.38
CA PRO A 55 -0.25 -3.26 8.01
C PRO A 55 -0.61 -1.78 7.90
N THR A 56 0.11 -1.05 7.06
CA THR A 56 -0.21 0.37 6.78
C THR A 56 -1.57 0.50 6.13
N LYS A 57 -2.38 1.45 6.62
CA LYS A 57 -3.69 1.78 6.03
C LYS A 57 -3.55 2.29 4.60
N GLN A 58 -4.17 1.58 3.66
CA GLN A 58 -4.06 1.85 2.23
C GLN A 58 -4.94 3.01 1.75
N GLY A 59 -4.63 3.54 0.57
CA GLY A 59 -5.35 4.65 -0.05
C GLY A 59 -4.80 6.03 0.33
N LEU A 60 -5.39 7.07 -0.25
CA LEU A 60 -4.98 8.46 -0.05
C LEU A 60 -6.03 9.23 0.73
N CYS A 61 -5.61 10.36 1.30
CA CYS A 61 -6.57 11.33 1.82
C CYS A 61 -7.40 11.92 0.67
N PRO A 62 -8.71 12.11 0.86
CA PRO A 62 -9.51 12.89 -0.07
C PRO A 62 -8.94 14.31 -0.19
N SER A 63 -9.15 14.95 -1.33
CA SER A 63 -8.80 16.36 -1.48
C SER A 63 -9.51 17.19 -0.40
N PRO A 64 -8.80 18.04 0.35
CA PRO A 64 -9.43 18.89 1.35
C PRO A 64 -10.54 19.71 0.69
N GLY A 65 -11.74 19.69 1.26
CA GLY A 65 -12.84 20.54 0.81
C GLY A 65 -12.59 22.02 1.13
N ALA A 66 -13.65 22.84 1.11
CA ALA A 66 -13.59 24.18 1.69
C ALA A 66 -13.08 24.09 3.14
N ALA A 67 -12.17 25.00 3.53
CA ALA A 67 -11.51 24.98 4.84
C ALA A 67 -12.51 24.70 5.96
N GLY A 68 -12.39 23.52 6.57
CA GLY A 68 -13.25 23.09 7.66
C GLY A 68 -12.94 23.86 8.94
N ILE A 69 -13.72 23.59 9.99
CA ILE A 69 -13.38 24.05 11.34
C ILE A 69 -12.02 23.45 11.72
N CYS A 70 -11.15 24.26 12.33
CA CYS A 70 -9.82 23.83 12.77
C CYS A 70 -9.94 22.87 13.96
N VAL A 71 -10.21 21.62 13.65
CA VAL A 71 -10.37 20.52 14.59
C VAL A 71 -9.34 19.44 14.28
N THR A 72 -8.68 18.96 15.34
CA THR A 72 -7.68 17.89 15.26
C THR A 72 -8.16 16.73 16.12
N THR A 73 -8.70 15.68 15.50
CA THR A 73 -9.22 14.48 16.18
C THR A 73 -8.27 13.29 16.08
N CYS A 74 -7.24 13.38 15.24
CA CYS A 74 -6.21 12.36 15.03
C CYS A 74 -4.86 13.05 14.81
N LYS A 75 -3.78 12.31 15.03
CA LYS A 75 -2.40 12.70 14.73
C LYS A 75 -1.78 11.79 13.67
N SER A 76 -2.20 10.54 13.61
CA SER A 76 -1.76 9.57 12.62
C SER A 76 -2.88 8.61 12.23
N ASP A 77 -2.65 7.82 11.18
CA ASP A 77 -3.64 6.88 10.65
C ASP A 77 -4.09 5.86 11.72
N GLU A 78 -3.21 5.50 12.66
CA GLU A 78 -3.44 4.57 13.75
C GLU A 78 -4.50 5.06 14.76
N ASP A 79 -4.67 6.39 14.89
CA ASP A 79 -5.71 6.96 15.76
C ASP A 79 -7.12 6.76 15.20
N CYS A 80 -7.22 6.45 13.90
CA CYS A 80 -8.49 6.29 13.21
C CYS A 80 -8.96 4.81 13.24
N LYS A 81 -10.26 4.57 13.14
CA LYS A 81 -10.83 3.21 13.16
C LYS A 81 -10.84 2.61 11.76
N GLY A 82 -10.69 1.28 11.66
CA GLY A 82 -10.73 0.58 10.38
C GLY A 82 -9.70 1.14 9.39
N ASP A 83 -10.10 1.33 8.14
CA ASP A 83 -9.24 1.84 7.07
C ASP A 83 -9.16 3.38 7.01
N ASP A 84 -9.84 4.10 7.90
CA ASP A 84 -9.83 5.57 7.90
C ASP A 84 -8.42 6.11 8.12
N LYS A 85 -8.09 7.15 7.36
CA LYS A 85 -6.80 7.84 7.40
C LYS A 85 -6.91 9.17 8.11
N CYS A 86 -5.86 9.56 8.80
CA CYS A 86 -5.78 10.86 9.44
C CYS A 86 -5.39 11.91 8.40
N CYS A 87 -6.36 12.71 7.99
CA CYS A 87 -6.24 13.59 6.85
C CYS A 87 -6.39 15.06 7.25
N SER A 88 -5.58 15.93 6.64
CA SER A 88 -5.72 17.37 6.86
C SER A 88 -7.02 17.89 6.25
N ASN A 89 -7.74 18.70 7.03
CA ASN A 89 -8.96 19.37 6.59
C ASN A 89 -8.73 20.87 6.24
N GLY A 90 -7.47 21.27 6.08
CA GLY A 90 -7.04 22.65 5.77
C GLY A 90 -6.39 23.40 6.93
N CYS A 91 -6.74 23.09 8.18
CA CYS A 91 -6.05 23.66 9.36
C CYS A 91 -5.91 22.70 10.55
N GLY A 92 -6.71 21.64 10.62
CA GLY A 92 -6.58 20.54 11.57
C GLY A 92 -6.42 19.20 10.85
N GLN A 93 -6.73 18.12 11.57
CA GLN A 93 -6.67 16.74 11.06
C GLN A 93 -7.85 15.92 11.55
N THR A 94 -8.50 15.21 10.64
CA THR A 94 -9.67 14.38 10.95
C THR A 94 -9.57 13.04 10.28
N CYS A 95 -10.12 12.01 10.91
CA CYS A 95 -10.27 10.70 10.27
C CYS A 95 -11.20 10.82 9.07
N GLN A 96 -10.73 10.39 7.91
CA GLN A 96 -11.47 10.40 6.66
C GLN A 96 -11.38 9.03 5.99
N PRO A 97 -12.46 8.57 5.35
CA PRO A 97 -12.39 7.35 4.55
C PRO A 97 -11.37 7.54 3.42
N PRO A 98 -10.47 6.57 3.20
CA PRO A 98 -9.44 6.69 2.18
C PRO A 98 -10.08 6.68 0.79
N VAL A 99 -9.57 7.52 -0.10
CA VAL A 99 -9.87 7.40 -1.53
C VAL A 99 -8.93 6.37 -2.14
N THR A 100 -9.48 5.19 -2.45
CA THR A 100 -8.84 4.21 -3.33
C THR A 100 -9.18 4.60 -4.75
N LYS A 101 -8.35 5.43 -5.38
CA LYS A 101 -8.54 5.75 -6.80
C LYS A 101 -8.01 4.61 -7.66
N THR A 102 -8.50 3.39 -7.45
CA THR A 102 -8.27 2.29 -8.37
C THR A 102 -9.10 2.54 -9.62
N LYS A 103 -8.42 2.66 -10.75
CA LYS A 103 -9.11 2.82 -12.03
C LYS A 103 -9.55 1.44 -12.54
N PRO A 104 -10.68 1.39 -13.27
CA PRO A 104 -11.17 0.14 -13.85
C PRO A 104 -10.11 -0.61 -14.66
N GLY A 105 -10.14 -1.94 -14.59
CA GLY A 105 -9.18 -2.86 -15.22
C GLY A 105 -8.09 -3.35 -14.27
N SER A 106 -7.27 -4.30 -14.75
CA SER A 106 -6.17 -4.92 -14.00
C SER A 106 -4.82 -4.57 -14.63
N CYS A 107 -3.72 -4.71 -13.88
CA CYS A 107 -2.39 -4.59 -14.47
C CYS A 107 -2.19 -5.67 -15.57
N PRO A 108 -1.61 -5.31 -16.73
CA PRO A 108 -1.38 -6.27 -17.82
C PRO A 108 -0.42 -7.37 -17.37
N HIS A 109 -0.67 -8.61 -17.81
CA HIS A 109 0.25 -9.73 -17.59
C HIS A 109 0.67 -10.34 -18.94
N PRO A 110 1.98 -10.43 -19.24
CA PRO A 110 3.11 -9.95 -18.43
C PRO A 110 3.18 -8.42 -18.39
N ILE A 111 3.68 -7.87 -17.27
CA ILE A 111 3.85 -6.41 -17.13
C ILE A 111 5.00 -5.99 -18.05
N PRO A 112 4.86 -4.90 -18.84
CA PRO A 112 5.92 -4.42 -19.70
C PRO A 112 7.22 -4.20 -18.91
N HIS A 113 8.33 -4.77 -19.38
CA HIS A 113 9.64 -4.52 -18.80
C HIS A 113 10.03 -3.05 -19.00
N PHE A 114 10.19 -2.31 -17.91
CA PHE A 114 10.69 -0.95 -17.98
C PHE A 114 12.21 -0.95 -18.01
N LYS A 115 12.80 -0.16 -18.92
CA LYS A 115 14.26 0.03 -19.01
C LYS A 115 14.84 0.72 -17.78
N THR A 116 14.01 1.40 -16.99
CA THR A 116 14.41 2.16 -15.81
C THR A 116 13.53 1.84 -14.62
N CYS A 117 14.16 1.54 -13.49
CA CYS A 117 13.48 1.37 -12.22
C CYS A 117 13.14 2.75 -11.65
N LYS A 118 11.88 3.16 -11.77
CA LYS A 118 11.38 4.44 -11.27
C LYS A 118 10.08 4.23 -10.52
N LYS A 119 9.89 4.97 -9.43
CA LYS A 119 8.59 5.12 -8.75
C LYS A 119 7.87 6.33 -9.35
N ALA A 120 7.24 6.14 -10.52
CA ALA A 120 6.55 7.20 -11.25
C ALA A 120 5.13 7.47 -10.75
N CYS A 121 4.57 6.55 -9.97
CA CYS A 121 3.27 6.64 -9.32
C CYS A 121 3.29 5.82 -8.02
N SER A 122 2.34 6.05 -7.12
CA SER A 122 2.05 5.10 -6.01
C SER A 122 0.68 4.42 -6.15
N ASP A 123 -0.23 4.96 -6.96
CA ASP A 123 -1.56 4.41 -7.22
C ASP A 123 -2.13 4.95 -8.55
N ASP A 124 -3.25 4.40 -9.03
CA ASP A 124 -3.80 4.74 -10.34
C ASP A 124 -4.25 6.21 -10.45
N SER A 125 -4.49 6.94 -9.34
CA SER A 125 -4.88 8.37 -9.39
C SER A 125 -3.83 9.25 -10.04
N GLN A 126 -2.56 8.93 -9.82
CA GLN A 126 -1.43 9.71 -10.31
C GLN A 126 -1.16 9.45 -11.78
N CYS A 127 -1.74 8.38 -12.31
CA CYS A 127 -1.64 8.07 -13.72
C CYS A 127 -2.62 8.92 -14.53
N PRO A 128 -2.27 9.35 -15.74
CA PRO A 128 -3.23 10.06 -16.59
C PRO A 128 -4.30 9.12 -17.13
N LYS A 129 -5.48 9.65 -17.47
CA LYS A 129 -6.59 8.90 -18.10
C LYS A 129 -6.97 7.64 -17.32
N ASN A 130 -7.14 6.50 -17.99
CA ASN A 130 -7.46 5.19 -17.44
C ASN A 130 -6.22 4.32 -17.12
N LEU A 131 -5.01 4.90 -17.12
CA LEU A 131 -3.79 4.13 -16.84
C LEU A 131 -3.72 3.69 -15.38
N LYS A 132 -3.16 2.51 -15.15
CA LYS A 132 -2.97 1.90 -13.84
C LYS A 132 -1.51 1.97 -13.40
N CYS A 133 -1.29 2.16 -12.10
CA CYS A 133 0.03 2.14 -11.51
C CYS A 133 0.44 0.70 -11.21
N CYS A 134 1.34 0.14 -12.02
CA CYS A 134 1.69 -1.28 -11.97
C CYS A 134 3.17 -1.48 -11.66
N TYR A 135 3.47 -2.54 -10.88
CA TYR A 135 4.82 -2.90 -10.48
C TYR A 135 5.49 -3.82 -11.51
N SER A 136 6.56 -3.39 -12.16
CA SER A 136 7.25 -4.18 -13.21
C SER A 136 8.45 -4.99 -12.71
N GLY A 137 8.50 -5.32 -11.42
CA GLY A 137 9.62 -6.06 -10.83
C GLY A 137 10.71 -5.20 -10.18
N CYS A 138 10.82 -3.91 -10.49
CA CYS A 138 11.75 -3.00 -9.81
C CYS A 138 11.24 -1.56 -9.62
N GLY A 139 10.06 -1.23 -10.12
CA GLY A 139 9.51 0.12 -10.06
C GLY A 139 8.01 0.13 -10.36
N LEU A 140 7.38 1.28 -10.09
CA LEU A 140 5.95 1.53 -10.28
C LEU A 140 5.77 2.53 -11.43
N GLN A 141 5.10 2.14 -12.50
CA GLN A 141 4.80 3.05 -13.60
C GLN A 141 3.36 2.90 -14.09
N CYS A 142 2.88 3.99 -14.69
CA CYS A 142 1.56 4.08 -15.28
C CYS A 142 1.50 3.34 -16.61
N VAL A 143 0.71 2.28 -16.68
CA VAL A 143 0.52 1.47 -17.89
C VAL A 143 -0.94 1.33 -18.25
N PRO A 144 -1.26 1.05 -19.52
CA PRO A 144 -2.63 0.73 -19.92
C PRO A 144 -3.15 -0.48 -19.13
N PRO A 145 -4.41 -0.46 -18.67
CA PRO A 145 -5.03 -1.61 -18.06
C PRO A 145 -5.12 -2.76 -19.07
N ALA A 146 -5.08 -4.01 -18.58
CA ALA A 146 -5.47 -5.15 -19.39
C ALA A 146 -6.91 -4.97 -19.89
N HIS A 147 -7.13 -5.17 -21.19
CA HIS A 147 -8.49 -5.30 -21.73
C HIS A 147 -9.06 -6.64 -21.25
N GLY A 148 -9.70 -6.64 -20.08
CA GLY A 148 -10.63 -7.71 -19.71
C GLY A 148 -11.81 -7.65 -20.68
N ASN A 149 -12.05 -8.74 -21.40
CA ASN A 149 -13.14 -8.96 -22.35
C ASN A 149 -14.34 -8.01 -22.13
N SER A 150 -14.64 -7.19 -23.12
CA SER A 150 -16.02 -6.81 -23.39
C SER A 150 -16.83 -8.11 -23.45
N GLN A 151 -17.91 -8.18 -22.67
CA GLN A 151 -18.96 -9.17 -22.87
C GLN A 151 -19.26 -9.25 -24.36
N LYS A 152 -19.04 -10.42 -24.94
CA LYS A 152 -19.43 -10.73 -26.31
C LYS A 152 -20.60 -11.72 -26.21
N GLY A 153 -21.81 -11.22 -26.48
CA GLY A 153 -23.02 -12.01 -26.67
C GLY A 153 -23.79 -12.28 -25.38
#